data_AF-A0A836ZBM4-F1
#
_entry.id   AF-A0A836ZBM4-F1
#
_cell.length_a   1.000
_cell.length_b   1.000
_cell.length_c   1.000
_cell.angle_alpha   90.00
_cell.angle_beta   90.00
_cell.angle_gamma   90.00
#
_symmetry.space_group_name_H-M   'P 1'
#
loop_
_entity.id
_entity.type
_entity.pdbx_description
1 polymer ?
#
loop_
_entity_poly.entity_id
_entity_poly.type
_entity_poly.pdbx_seq_one_letter_code
_entity_poly.pdbx_strand_id
1 'polypeptide(L)' 'MATFSLGKHPHVELCDLLKLEGWSESGAQAKIAIAEGQVKVDGAVETRKRCKIVAGQTVSFAGHSVQVVA' A
#
# COMPACT_ATOMS: atom_id res chain seq x y z
N MET A 1 -11.22 -4.45 -9.57
CA MET A 1 -10.21 -4.57 -8.51
C MET A 1 -8.86 -4.55 -9.18
N ALA A 2 -7.97 -3.65 -8.76
CA ALA A 2 -6.59 -3.64 -9.24
C ALA A 2 -5.78 -4.73 -8.53
N THR A 3 -4.75 -5.25 -9.18
CA THR A 3 -3.90 -6.31 -8.62
C THR A 3 -2.45 -5.92 -8.80
N PHE A 4 -1.67 -5.96 -7.71
CA PHE A 4 -0.24 -5.68 -7.71
C PHE A 4 0.54 -6.97 -7.48
N SER A 5 1.37 -7.36 -8.44
CA SER A 5 2.24 -8.54 -8.30
C SER A 5 3.58 -8.15 -7.68
N LEU A 6 3.97 -8.86 -6.62
CA LEU A 6 5.27 -8.72 -5.98
C LEU A 6 6.42 -9.29 -6.85
N GLY A 7 6.09 -10.18 -7.79
CA GLY A 7 7.03 -10.77 -8.72
C GLY A 7 8.08 -11.60 -7.99
N LYS A 8 9.34 -11.12 -7.97
CA LYS A 8 10.45 -11.79 -7.28
C LYS A 8 10.64 -11.32 -5.83
N HIS A 9 9.92 -10.30 -5.40
CA HIS A 9 10.05 -9.75 -4.05
C HIS A 9 9.13 -10.49 -3.07
N PRO A 10 9.60 -10.82 -1.86
CA PRO A 10 8.75 -11.47 -0.86
C PRO A 10 7.73 -10.49 -0.22
N HIS A 11 7.98 -9.19 -0.32
CA HIS A 11 7.11 -8.12 0.19
C HIS A 11 7.43 -6.80 -0.51
N VAL A 12 6.49 -5.85 -0.43
CA VAL A 12 6.66 -4.46 -0.84
C VAL A 12 6.40 -3.54 0.36
N GLU A 13 7.09 -2.41 0.45
CA GLU A 13 6.73 -1.42 1.48
C GLU A 13 5.44 -0.71 1.09
N LEU A 14 4.56 -0.45 2.07
CA LEU A 14 3.29 0.23 1.85
C LEU A 14 3.46 1.57 1.13
N CYS A 15 4.47 2.37 1.50
CA CYS A 15 4.72 3.65 0.83
C CYS A 15 5.20 3.49 -0.62
N ASP A 16 5.95 2.43 -0.92
CA ASP A 16 6.40 2.14 -2.28
C ASP A 16 5.25 1.61 -3.13
N LEU A 17 4.38 0.76 -2.57
CA LEU A 17 3.14 0.31 -3.21
C LEU A 17 2.28 1.52 -3.63
N LEU A 18 2.03 2.45 -2.71
CA LEU A 18 1.25 3.67 -3.00
C LEU A 18 1.85 4.48 -4.15
N LYS A 19 3.18 4.56 -4.23
CA LYS A 19 3.88 5.24 -5.32
C LYS A 19 3.79 4.46 -6.63
N LEU A 20 3.97 3.14 -6.60
CA LEU A 20 3.93 2.28 -7.78
C LEU A 20 2.54 2.22 -8.41
N GLU A 21 1.50 2.22 -7.58
CA GLU A 21 0.09 2.31 -8.02
C GLU A 21 -0.30 3.73 -8.49
N GLY A 22 0.58 4.72 -8.34
CA GLY A 22 0.30 6.11 -8.71
C GLY A 22 -0.71 6.80 -7.80
N TRP A 23 -0.97 6.26 -6.61
CA TRP A 23 -1.87 6.86 -5.62
C TRP A 23 -1.22 8.01 -4.85
N SER A 24 0.10 8.09 -4.90
CA SER A 24 0.89 9.13 -4.27
C SER A 24 1.95 9.63 -5.23
N GLU A 25 2.13 10.95 -5.29
CA GLU A 25 3.13 11.60 -6.15
C GLU A 25 4.56 11.34 -5.67
N SER A 26 4.74 11.04 -4.37
CA SER A 26 6.05 10.77 -3.79
C SER A 26 6.00 9.87 -2.57
N GLY A 27 7.12 9.18 -2.29
CA GLY A 27 7.24 8.38 -1.07
C GLY A 27 7.07 9.21 0.23
N ALA A 28 7.35 10.51 0.20
CA ALA A 28 7.10 11.41 1.33
C ALA A 28 5.59 11.61 1.56
N GLN A 29 4.84 11.92 0.50
CA GLN A 29 3.38 12.06 0.58
C GLN A 29 2.71 10.76 1.01
N ALA A 30 3.17 9.60 0.50
CA ALA A 30 2.68 8.29 0.94
C ALA A 30 2.87 8.09 2.45
N LYS A 31 4.04 8.45 2.99
CA LYS A 31 4.32 8.35 4.43
C LYS A 31 3.44 9.27 5.29
N ILE A 32 3.07 10.44 4.77
CA ILE A 32 2.14 11.37 5.44
C ILE A 32 0.75 10.74 5.46
N ALA A 33 0.23 10.31 4.30
CA ALA A 33 -1.08 9.66 4.20
C ALA A 33 -1.21 8.42 5.11
N ILE A 34 -0.16 7.61 5.20
CA ILE A 34 -0.10 6.49 6.14
C ILE A 34 -0.15 6.99 7.59
N ALA A 35 0.66 7.99 7.96
CA ALA A 35 0.67 8.52 9.32
C ALA A 35 -0.66 9.15 9.76
N GLU A 36 -1.37 9.79 8.82
CA GLU A 36 -2.70 10.37 8.99
C GLU A 36 -3.81 9.29 9.04
N GLY A 37 -3.46 8.00 8.89
CA GLY A 37 -4.43 6.90 8.93
C GLY A 37 -5.37 6.86 7.72
N GLN A 38 -4.96 7.43 6.58
CA GLN A 38 -5.75 7.44 5.35
C GLN A 38 -5.67 6.12 4.57
N VAL A 39 -4.71 5.26 4.91
CA VAL A 39 -4.46 3.98 4.25
C VAL A 39 -4.98 2.84 5.12
N LYS A 40 -5.66 1.87 4.48
CA LYS A 40 -6.14 0.66 5.13
C LYS A 40 -5.50 -0.56 4.50
N VAL A 41 -5.07 -1.51 5.33
CA VAL A 41 -4.59 -2.83 4.90
C VAL A 41 -5.55 -3.86 5.50
N ASP A 42 -6.15 -4.68 4.64
CA ASP A 42 -7.16 -5.68 5.01
C ASP A 42 -8.31 -5.11 5.84
N GLY A 43 -8.70 -3.86 5.54
CA GLY A 43 -9.77 -3.15 6.24
C GLY A 43 -9.34 -2.45 7.54
N ALA A 44 -8.13 -2.71 8.06
CA ALA A 44 -7.58 -2.04 9.22
C ALA A 44 -6.78 -0.79 8.83
N VAL A 45 -6.98 0.32 9.55
CA VAL A 45 -6.17 1.54 9.34
C VAL A 45 -4.72 1.25 9.70
N GLU A 46 -3.81 1.48 8.74
CA GLU A 46 -2.39 1.28 8.93
C GLU A 46 -1.67 2.62 9.04
N THR A 47 -0.92 2.81 10.12
CA THR A 47 -0.17 4.04 10.41
C THR A 47 1.35 3.84 10.39
N ARG A 48 1.81 2.60 10.20
CA ARG A 48 3.22 2.25 10.11
C ARG A 48 3.77 2.61 8.73
N LYS A 49 4.53 3.69 8.67
CA LYS A 49 5.21 4.21 7.45
C LYS A 49 6.09 3.19 6.70
N ARG A 50 6.52 2.12 7.37
CA ARG A 50 7.34 1.02 6.83
C ARG A 50 6.64 -0.33 6.94
N CYS A 51 5.30 -0.33 6.92
CA CYS A 51 4.55 -1.59 6.90
C CYS A 51 4.91 -2.38 5.65
N LYS A 52 5.18 -3.68 5.83
CA LYS A 52 5.53 -4.59 4.74
C LYS A 52 4.27 -5.31 4.29
N ILE A 53 3.93 -5.14 3.02
CA ILE A 53 2.78 -5.78 2.40
C ILE A 53 3.26 -7.03 1.67
N VAL A 54 2.76 -8.18 2.10
CA VAL A 54 2.93 -9.49 1.46
C VAL A 54 1.73 -9.84 0.58
N ALA A 55 1.91 -10.83 -0.29
CA ALA A 55 0.84 -11.39 -1.12
C ALA A 55 -0.34 -11.88 -0.28
N GLY A 56 -1.55 -11.69 -0.80
CA GLY A 56 -2.82 -12.00 -0.14
C GLY A 56 -3.46 -10.80 0.57
N GLN A 57 -2.69 -9.75 0.87
CA GLN A 57 -3.22 -8.56 1.53
C GLN A 57 -3.85 -7.58 0.53
N THR A 58 -4.83 -6.82 0.98
CA THR A 58 -5.53 -5.80 0.21
C THR A 58 -5.28 -4.42 0.80
N VAL A 59 -4.70 -3.52 0.01
CA VAL A 59 -4.45 -2.14 0.43
C VAL A 59 -5.52 -1.25 -0.17
N SER A 60 -6.08 -0.34 0.62
CA SER A 60 -7.07 0.64 0.19
C SER A 60 -6.71 2.04 0.64
N PHE A 61 -6.84 3.01 -0.26
CA PHE A 61 -6.53 4.41 -0.03
C PHE A 61 -7.35 5.30 -0.95
N ALA A 62 -7.93 6.39 -0.42
CA ALA A 62 -8.69 7.38 -1.19
C ALA A 62 -9.79 6.80 -2.12
N GLY A 63 -10.40 5.68 -1.74
CA GLY A 63 -11.42 4.99 -2.55
C GLY A 63 -10.87 4.03 -3.61
N HIS A 64 -9.55 3.95 -3.76
CA HIS A 64 -8.86 2.93 -4.54
C HIS A 64 -8.52 1.73 -3.67
N SER A 65 -8.53 0.54 -4.28
CA SER A 65 -8.16 -0.72 -3.63
C SER A 65 -7.35 -1.58 -4.58
N VAL A 66 -6.25 -2.14 -4.05
CA VAL A 66 -5.35 -3.04 -4.77
C VAL A 66 -5.13 -4.30 -3.94
N GLN A 67 -5.26 -5.45 -4.60
CA GLN A 67 -4.92 -6.73 -4.01
C GLN A 67 -3.49 -7.09 -4.35
N VAL A 68 -2.68 -7.39 -3.34
CA VAL A 68 -1.30 -7.81 -3.54
C VAL A 68 -1.28 -9.31 -3.80
N VAL A 69 -0.63 -9.72 -4.88
CA VAL A 69 -0.44 -11.13 -5.26
C VAL A 69 1.04 -11.44 -5.41
N ALA A 70 1.39 -12.72 -5.32
CA ALA A 70 2.76 -13.18 -5.58
C ALA A 70 3.06 -13.04 -7.07
#